data_AF-A0A7Y6AFD3-F1
#
_entry.id   AF-A0A7Y6AFD3-F1
#
_cell.length_a   1.000
_cell.length_b   1.000
_cell.length_c   1.000
_cell.angle_alpha   90.00
_cell.angle_beta   90.00
_cell.angle_gamma   90.00
#
_symmetry.space_group_name_H-M   'P 1'
#
loop_
_entity.id
_entity.type
_entity.pdbx_description
1 polymer ?
#
loop_
_entity_poly.entity_id
_entity_poly.type
_entity_poly.pdbx_seq_one_letter_code
_entity_poly.pdbx_strand_id
1 'polypeptide(L)'
;MTAVQILGHAALTDLDGLNAMCPGGSSLTGLLAGAPGTEYYAVHADFEPTEDLAARLRAGDLLMDAVFPEANDLVVPSGGVCLRDLAAGVAALGFPIPDSRALAFPAERAVWHCSLFGQPETRAKLIEWLRP
;
A
#
# COMPACT_ATOMS: atom_id res chain seq x y z
N MET A 1 9.36 -4.27 11.46
CA MET A 1 9.63 -5.42 10.57
C MET A 1 11.00 -5.22 9.95
N THR A 2 11.86 -6.22 9.93
CA THR A 2 13.24 -6.10 9.41
C THR A 2 13.33 -6.71 8.01
N ALA A 3 14.28 -6.21 7.22
CA ALA A 3 14.83 -6.78 5.98
C ALA A 3 14.86 -8.32 5.92
N VAL A 4 15.08 -8.96 7.07
CA VAL A 4 15.10 -10.41 7.28
C VAL A 4 13.79 -11.08 6.85
N GLN A 5 12.63 -10.43 7.00
CA GLN A 5 11.34 -11.00 6.58
C GLN A 5 11.15 -10.94 5.06
N ILE A 6 11.71 -9.94 4.40
CA ILE A 6 11.70 -9.80 2.93
C ILE A 6 12.79 -10.65 2.28
N LEU A 7 13.92 -10.90 2.95
CA LEU A 7 14.94 -11.85 2.45
C LEU A 7 14.56 -13.32 2.74
N GLY A 8 13.76 -13.59 3.76
CA GLY A 8 13.11 -14.89 3.96
C GLY A 8 12.11 -15.26 2.85
N HIS A 9 11.68 -14.28 2.06
CA HIS A 9 10.68 -14.36 0.98
C HIS A 9 11.11 -15.24 -0.21
N ALA A 10 12.41 -15.50 -0.41
CA ALA A 10 12.87 -16.40 -1.47
C ALA A 10 12.82 -17.90 -1.09
N ALA A 11 12.58 -18.23 0.18
CA ALA A 11 12.72 -19.60 0.70
C ALA A 11 11.45 -20.18 1.38
N LEU A 12 10.40 -19.39 1.59
CA LEU A 12 9.24 -19.79 2.39
C LEU A 12 7.93 -19.63 1.59
N THR A 13 7.65 -20.60 0.72
CA THR A 13 6.42 -20.69 -0.11
C THR A 13 5.18 -21.17 0.66
N ASP A 14 5.31 -21.53 1.94
CA ASP A 14 4.32 -22.32 2.70
C ASP A 14 3.55 -21.53 3.79
N LEU A 15 3.49 -20.20 3.66
CA LEU A 15 2.69 -19.38 4.55
C LEU A 15 1.47 -18.86 3.79
N ASP A 16 0.27 -19.28 4.20
CA ASP A 16 -1.01 -18.87 3.59
C ASP A 16 -1.15 -17.36 3.49
N GLY A 17 -0.69 -16.62 4.50
CA GLY A 17 -0.70 -15.16 4.50
C GLY A 17 0.19 -14.55 3.41
N LEU A 18 1.32 -15.19 3.08
CA LEU A 18 2.19 -14.75 1.99
C LEU A 18 1.61 -15.11 0.63
N ASN A 19 1.08 -16.33 0.47
CA ASN A 19 0.44 -16.78 -0.77
C ASN A 19 -0.80 -15.92 -1.10
N ALA A 20 -1.51 -15.42 -0.08
CA ALA A 20 -2.60 -14.48 -0.25
C ALA A 20 -2.18 -13.12 -0.85
N MET A 21 -0.89 -12.78 -0.80
CA MET A 21 -0.33 -11.54 -1.34
C MET A 21 0.41 -11.74 -2.67
N CYS A 22 0.50 -12.97 -3.20
CA CYS A 22 1.17 -13.26 -4.46
C CYS A 22 0.41 -12.67 -5.67
N PRO A 23 1.01 -11.75 -6.44
CA PRO A 23 0.41 -11.26 -7.67
C PRO A 23 0.05 -12.41 -8.63
N GLY A 24 -1.18 -12.42 -9.14
CA GLY A 24 -1.69 -13.49 -10.01
C GLY A 24 -2.00 -14.82 -9.29
N GLY A 25 -1.81 -14.91 -7.97
CA GLY A 25 -2.25 -16.03 -7.16
C GLY A 25 -3.78 -16.17 -7.13
N SER A 26 -4.27 -17.38 -6.90
CA SER A 26 -5.71 -17.67 -6.85
C SER A 26 -6.45 -16.85 -5.79
N SER A 27 -5.81 -16.58 -4.65
CA SER A 27 -6.35 -15.76 -3.56
C SER A 27 -6.62 -14.31 -3.97
N LEU A 28 -5.62 -13.61 -4.53
CA LEU A 28 -5.83 -12.25 -5.06
C LEU A 28 -6.83 -12.27 -6.21
N THR A 29 -6.76 -13.26 -7.10
CA THR A 29 -7.71 -13.38 -8.22
C THR A 29 -9.16 -13.50 -7.74
N GLY A 30 -9.41 -14.23 -6.65
CA GLY A 30 -10.73 -14.31 -6.03
C GLY A 30 -11.19 -13.00 -5.39
N LEU A 31 -10.30 -12.29 -4.69
CA LEU A 31 -10.59 -10.96 -4.12
C LEU A 31 -10.89 -9.92 -5.20
N LEU A 32 -10.16 -9.99 -6.31
CA LEU A 32 -10.30 -9.15 -7.50
C LEU A 32 -11.55 -9.47 -8.33
N ALA A 33 -12.42 -10.39 -7.90
CA ALA A 33 -13.76 -10.55 -8.48
C ALA A 33 -14.76 -9.52 -7.94
N GLY A 34 -14.49 -8.94 -6.76
CA GLY A 34 -15.25 -7.84 -6.15
C GLY A 34 -16.75 -8.09 -5.94
N ALA A 35 -17.45 -7.08 -5.43
CA ALA A 35 -18.91 -7.07 -5.35
C ALA A 35 -19.45 -5.94 -6.23
N PRO A 36 -20.40 -6.19 -7.15
CA PRO A 36 -20.97 -5.15 -8.00
C PRO A 36 -21.56 -4.00 -7.17
N GLY A 37 -21.36 -2.75 -7.61
CA GLY A 37 -21.95 -1.57 -6.97
C GLY A 37 -21.25 -1.09 -5.69
N THR A 38 -20.02 -1.53 -5.43
CA THR A 38 -19.21 -1.05 -4.31
C THR A 38 -18.34 0.13 -4.72
N GLU A 39 -18.29 1.18 -3.89
CA GLU A 39 -17.35 2.28 -4.06
C GLU A 39 -16.08 2.05 -3.22
N TYR A 40 -14.92 2.28 -3.83
CA TYR A 40 -13.62 2.11 -3.17
C TYR A 40 -12.95 3.45 -2.92
N TYR A 41 -12.26 3.52 -1.79
CA TYR A 41 -11.50 4.67 -1.31
C TYR A 41 -10.11 4.20 -0.88
N ALA A 42 -9.11 5.05 -1.05
CA ALA A 42 -7.71 4.70 -0.77
C ALA A 42 -7.04 5.71 0.16
N VAL A 43 -6.16 5.21 1.00
CA VAL A 43 -5.15 6.00 1.71
C VAL A 43 -3.80 5.37 1.43
N HIS A 44 -2.83 6.14 0.96
CA HIS A 44 -1.48 5.67 0.70
C HIS A 44 -0.45 6.74 1.08
N ALA A 45 0.80 6.31 1.22
CA ALA A 45 1.91 7.19 1.57
C ALA A 45 3.15 6.87 0.73
N ASP A 46 3.92 7.91 0.50
CA ASP A 46 5.30 7.87 0.09
C ASP A 46 6.12 8.20 1.34
N PHE A 47 6.84 7.22 1.90
CA PHE A 47 7.64 7.42 3.11
C PHE A 47 9.05 7.82 2.69
N GLU A 48 9.51 8.96 3.20
CA GLU A 48 10.92 9.34 3.16
C GLU A 48 11.37 9.79 4.55
N PRO A 49 12.55 9.37 5.05
CA PRO A 49 13.02 9.72 6.37
C PRO A 49 13.48 11.19 6.43
N THR A 50 12.91 11.95 7.38
CA THR A 50 13.36 13.33 7.66
C THR A 50 14.79 13.37 8.21
N GLU A 51 15.47 14.52 8.08
CA GLU A 51 16.89 14.71 8.44
C GLU A 51 17.28 14.19 9.84
N ASP A 52 16.35 14.22 10.80
CA ASP A 52 16.57 13.87 12.21
C ASP A 52 16.27 12.40 12.56
N LEU A 53 15.85 11.58 11.58
CA LEU A 53 15.45 10.19 11.82
C LEU A 53 16.67 9.25 11.81
N ALA A 54 16.83 8.48 12.89
CA ALA A 54 17.99 7.62 13.16
C ALA A 54 18.41 6.78 11.93
N ALA A 55 19.73 6.67 11.70
CA ALA A 55 20.35 5.99 10.55
C ALA A 55 19.82 4.56 10.25
N ARG A 56 19.22 3.88 11.24
CA ARG A 56 18.60 2.55 11.07
C ARG A 56 17.30 2.60 10.26
N LEU A 57 16.53 3.69 10.34
CA LEU A 57 15.30 3.85 9.56
C LEU A 57 15.65 4.17 8.09
N ARG A 58 16.66 4.99 7.86
CA ARG A 58 17.24 5.22 6.52
C ARG A 58 17.74 3.94 5.86
N ALA A 59 18.39 3.05 6.61
CA ALA A 59 18.86 1.78 6.06
C ALA A 59 17.71 0.82 5.72
N GLY A 60 16.59 0.88 6.46
CA GLY A 60 15.38 0.12 6.14
C GLY A 60 14.68 0.66 4.89
N ASP A 61 14.57 1.98 4.81
CA ASP A 61 13.99 2.73 3.69
C ASP A 61 14.72 2.47 2.36
N LEU A 62 16.04 2.70 2.32
CA LEU A 62 16.85 2.39 1.13
C LEU A 62 16.75 0.94 0.66
N LEU A 63 16.52 0.00 1.59
CA LEU A 63 16.29 -1.38 1.23
C LEU A 63 14.90 -1.59 0.62
N MET A 64 13.89 -0.90 1.12
CA MET A 64 12.53 -0.95 0.56
C MET A 64 12.50 -0.36 -0.84
N ASP A 65 13.17 0.75 -1.10
CA ASP A 65 13.26 1.35 -2.44
C ASP A 65 13.98 0.47 -3.45
N ALA A 66 14.92 -0.37 -2.98
CA ALA A 66 15.58 -1.36 -3.83
C ALA A 66 14.65 -2.53 -4.20
N VAL A 67 13.66 -2.86 -3.36
CA VAL A 67 12.66 -3.91 -3.59
C VAL A 67 11.48 -3.38 -4.39
N PHE A 68 11.09 -2.13 -4.12
CA PHE A 68 10.00 -1.41 -4.75
C PHE A 68 10.57 -0.17 -5.44
N PRO A 69 10.85 -0.21 -6.75
CA PRO A 69 11.38 0.94 -7.48
C PRO A 69 10.27 2.00 -7.75
N GLU A 70 9.47 2.32 -6.74
CA GLU A 70 8.38 3.29 -6.74
C GLU A 70 8.06 3.76 -5.29
N ALA A 71 7.30 4.85 -5.16
CA ALA A 71 6.84 5.40 -3.88
C ALA A 71 6.19 4.31 -3.01
N ASN A 72 6.53 4.24 -1.72
CA ASN A 72 6.07 3.17 -0.83
C ASN A 72 5.98 3.61 0.64
N ASP A 73 5.23 2.89 1.47
CA ASP A 73 5.04 3.20 2.90
C ASP A 73 5.88 2.32 3.85
N LEU A 74 7.01 1.80 3.34
CA LEU A 74 7.88 0.76 3.90
C LEU A 74 7.32 -0.67 3.89
N VAL A 75 6.08 -0.89 3.46
CA VAL A 75 5.45 -2.22 3.39
C VAL A 75 4.80 -2.46 2.04
N VAL A 76 4.11 -1.44 1.51
CA VAL A 76 3.31 -1.52 0.30
C VAL A 76 3.71 -0.40 -0.67
N PRO A 77 3.92 -0.72 -1.96
CA PRO A 77 4.07 0.29 -2.98
C PRO A 77 2.78 1.09 -3.18
N SER A 78 2.88 2.41 -3.25
CA SER A 78 1.75 3.33 -3.52
C SER A 78 1.05 3.00 -4.84
N GLY A 79 1.78 2.54 -5.86
CA GLY A 79 1.21 2.08 -7.13
C GLY A 79 0.27 0.89 -6.97
N GLY A 80 0.53 0.00 -6.00
CA GLY A 80 -0.32 -1.13 -5.65
C GLY A 80 -1.63 -0.75 -4.95
N VAL A 81 -1.72 0.46 -4.38
CA VAL A 81 -2.95 0.97 -3.74
C VAL A 81 -3.87 1.61 -4.79
N CYS A 82 -3.30 2.32 -5.75
CA CYS A 82 -4.05 3.01 -6.80
C CYS A 82 -4.20 2.20 -8.09
N LEU A 83 -3.51 1.05 -8.19
CA LEU A 83 -3.55 0.07 -9.28
C LEU A 83 -3.73 0.70 -10.68
N ARG A 84 -2.73 1.50 -11.07
CA ARG A 84 -2.72 2.19 -12.37
C ARG A 84 -2.46 1.26 -13.57
N ASP A 85 -1.94 0.04 -13.34
CA ASP A 85 -1.56 -0.91 -14.39
C ASP A 85 -2.15 -2.31 -14.15
N LEU A 86 -3.48 -2.41 -14.10
CA LEU A 86 -4.17 -3.68 -13.90
C LEU A 86 -4.38 -4.48 -15.19
N ALA A 87 -4.33 -5.81 -15.05
CA ALA A 87 -4.94 -6.71 -16.02
C ALA A 87 -6.44 -6.36 -16.18
N ALA A 88 -6.93 -6.39 -17.42
CA ALA A 88 -8.24 -5.85 -17.84
C ALA A 88 -9.47 -6.30 -17.00
N GLY A 89 -9.37 -7.38 -16.22
CA GLY A 89 -10.44 -7.86 -15.35
C GLY A 89 -10.68 -7.02 -14.08
N VAL A 90 -9.68 -6.27 -13.59
CA VAL A 90 -9.81 -5.55 -12.31
C VAL A 90 -10.34 -4.12 -12.47
N ALA A 91 -10.17 -3.52 -13.65
CA ALA A 91 -10.73 -2.20 -13.96
C ALA A 91 -12.26 -2.15 -13.77
N ALA A 92 -12.94 -3.29 -13.96
CA ALA A 92 -14.38 -3.45 -13.74
C ALA A 92 -14.82 -3.26 -12.28
N LEU A 93 -13.89 -3.20 -11.33
CA LEU A 93 -14.15 -3.01 -9.89
C LEU A 93 -13.94 -1.57 -9.40
N GLY A 94 -13.81 -0.59 -10.29
CA GLY A 94 -13.62 0.81 -9.88
C GLY A 94 -12.17 1.17 -9.59
N PHE A 95 -11.23 0.42 -10.17
CA PHE A 95 -9.81 0.79 -10.27
C PHE A 95 -9.49 1.41 -11.64
N PRO A 96 -8.56 2.37 -11.73
CA PRO A 96 -7.85 2.99 -10.61
C PRO A 96 -8.81 3.81 -9.73
N ILE A 97 -8.51 3.89 -8.43
CA ILE A 97 -9.29 4.74 -7.52
C ILE A 97 -9.04 6.20 -7.93
N PRO A 98 -10.08 7.00 -8.21
CA PRO A 98 -9.90 8.37 -8.64
C PRO A 98 -9.34 9.24 -7.50
N ASP A 99 -8.57 10.27 -7.85
CA ASP A 99 -7.92 11.16 -6.89
C ASP A 99 -8.90 11.80 -5.88
N SER A 100 -10.17 12.01 -6.27
CA SER A 100 -11.22 12.50 -5.36
C SER A 100 -11.57 11.55 -4.23
N ARG A 101 -11.26 10.26 -4.38
CA ARG A 101 -11.48 9.18 -3.41
C ARG A 101 -10.17 8.60 -2.86
N ALA A 102 -9.06 9.26 -3.12
CA ALA A 102 -7.75 8.89 -2.62
C ALA A 102 -7.18 9.99 -1.71
N LEU A 103 -6.55 9.58 -0.61
CA LEU A 103 -5.71 10.43 0.23
C LEU A 103 -4.26 9.96 0.08
N ALA A 104 -3.42 10.82 -0.47
CA ALA A 104 -1.98 10.58 -0.63
C ALA A 104 -1.20 11.41 0.39
N PHE A 105 -0.37 10.77 1.20
CA PHE A 105 0.66 11.46 1.99
C PHE A 105 1.96 11.54 1.19
N PRO A 106 2.50 12.74 0.95
CA PRO A 106 3.75 12.88 0.22
C PRO A 106 4.96 12.56 1.12
N ALA A 107 6.09 12.27 0.47
CA ALA A 107 7.40 11.95 1.06
C ALA A 107 7.74 12.74 2.34
N GLU A 108 7.56 14.06 2.31
CA GLU A 108 7.99 14.97 3.37
C GLU A 108 7.22 14.77 4.69
N ARG A 109 6.11 14.03 4.65
CA ARG A 109 5.30 13.72 5.83
C ARG A 109 5.84 12.53 6.63
N ALA A 110 6.75 11.74 6.08
CA ALA A 110 7.35 10.56 6.73
C ALA A 110 6.30 9.63 7.37
N VAL A 111 5.17 9.44 6.69
CA VAL A 111 4.07 8.57 7.15
C VAL A 111 4.36 7.15 6.66
N TRP A 112 4.57 6.24 7.61
CA TRP A 112 4.77 4.82 7.31
C TRP A 112 3.48 4.01 7.51
N HIS A 113 3.44 2.79 6.98
CA HIS A 113 2.24 1.94 6.91
C HIS A 113 1.34 1.95 8.16
N CYS A 114 1.89 1.65 9.35
CA CYS A 114 1.05 1.57 10.55
C CYS A 114 0.74 2.93 11.20
N SER A 115 1.25 4.03 10.65
CA SER A 115 0.95 5.39 11.13
C SER A 115 -0.20 6.07 10.39
N LEU A 116 -0.70 5.48 9.29
CA LEU A 116 -1.74 6.05 8.43
C LEU A 116 -2.99 6.47 9.21
N PHE A 117 -3.52 5.60 10.06
CA PHE A 117 -4.73 5.87 10.86
C PHE A 117 -4.50 6.83 12.03
N GLY A 118 -3.25 7.10 12.37
CA GLY A 118 -2.89 8.12 13.36
C GLY A 118 -2.92 9.56 12.80
N GLN A 119 -2.97 9.71 11.47
CA GLN A 119 -2.97 11.03 10.83
C GLN A 119 -4.34 11.72 10.95
N PRO A 120 -4.41 12.99 11.38
CA PRO A 120 -5.65 13.76 11.43
C PRO A 120 -6.40 13.80 10.09
N GLU A 121 -5.67 13.87 8.97
CA GLU A 121 -6.21 13.91 7.62
C GLU A 121 -6.91 12.61 7.23
N THR A 122 -6.33 11.46 7.61
CA THR A 122 -6.96 10.14 7.43
C THR A 122 -8.29 10.10 8.15
N ARG A 123 -8.33 10.55 9.41
CA ARG A 123 -9.58 10.60 10.18
C ARG A 123 -10.60 11.55 9.56
N ALA A 124 -10.17 12.72 9.10
CA ALA A 124 -11.05 13.68 8.45
C ALA A 124 -11.67 13.10 7.17
N LYS A 125 -10.87 12.42 6.34
CA LYS A 125 -11.33 11.76 5.11
C LYS A 125 -12.28 10.60 5.38
N LEU A 126 -12.00 9.77 6.39
CA LEU A 126 -12.94 8.71 6.79
C LEU A 126 -14.30 9.28 7.21
N ILE A 127 -14.32 10.39 7.94
CA ILE A 127 -15.59 11.05 8.32
C ILE A 127 -16.30 11.66 7.10
N GLU A 128 -15.54 12.23 6.15
CA GLU A 128 -16.09 12.74 4.89
C GLU A 128 -16.74 11.62 4.06
N TRP A 129 -16.04 10.51 3.87
CA TRP A 129 -16.49 9.40 3.00
C TRP A 129 -17.60 8.54 3.62
N LEU A 130 -17.69 8.46 4.94
CA LEU A 130 -18.72 7.68 5.63
C LEU A 130 -20.02 8.47 5.88
N ARG A 131 -20.06 9.75 5.49
CA ARG A 131 -21.30 10.52 5.55
C ARG A 131 -22.19 10.16 4.34
N PRO A 132 -23.49 9.88 4.57
CA PRO A 132 -24.43 9.58 3.49
C PRO A 132 -24.74 10.80 2.62
#